data_AF-A0A563VKW0-F1
#
_entry.id   AF-A0A563VKW0-F1
#
_cell.length_a   1.000
_cell.length_b   1.000
_cell.length_c   1.000
_cell.angle_alpha   90.00
_cell.angle_beta   90.00
_cell.angle_gamma   90.00
#
_symmetry.space_group_name_H-M   'P 1'
#
loop_
_entity.id
_entity.type
_entity.pdbx_description
1 polymer ?
#
loop_
_entity_poly.entity_id
_entity_poly.type
_entity_poly.pdbx_seq_one_letter_code
_entity_poly.pdbx_strand_id
1 'polypeptide(L)'
;MGGSRELSREEQQLRSRLEQTVRSAFYLAGQALEQIQTQKLYRSTHDNFESYCLDTFNFTRDYAYLKIGAARVYQNLLDNLPTNNLPSAFLPTKQGQLRPIVKAELRSVEQVLVWNNAVSMAVNRVPTSSVVAEAVRLYLRENQTPHNPFEVGEVCRIVARDVSSLKKYNGCWCMISELQDWECLVDTWETELVVPIENLESWGLDEEQHQQIFDIGVRMTSLYETGSLDDAAYWVLNGLAKLDRFYLSPVEEKLLRVLEQEYLDKSG
;
A
#
# COMPACT_ATOMS: atom_id res chain seq x y z
N MET A 1 47.66 18.73 37.81
CA MET A 1 47.83 19.38 36.49
C MET A 1 46.66 18.97 35.61
N GLY A 2 45.62 19.80 35.51
CA GLY A 2 44.47 19.53 34.65
C GLY A 2 44.72 20.15 33.29
N GLY A 3 45.04 19.35 32.28
CA GLY A 3 45.07 19.81 30.89
C GLY A 3 43.69 20.35 30.51
N SER A 4 43.68 21.53 29.87
CA SER A 4 42.45 22.21 29.48
C SER A 4 41.56 21.28 28.64
N ARG A 5 40.31 21.09 29.05
CA ARG A 5 39.32 20.24 28.36
C ARG A 5 38.75 20.88 27.08
N GLU A 6 39.21 22.07 26.70
CA GLU A 6 38.69 22.83 25.58
C GLU A 6 39.52 22.61 24.31
N LEU A 7 38.82 22.35 23.19
CA LEU A 7 39.41 22.17 21.87
C LEU A 7 39.92 23.49 21.30
N SER A 8 41.10 23.48 20.68
CA SER A 8 41.59 24.57 19.85
C SER A 8 40.69 24.81 18.63
N ARG A 9 40.82 25.98 17.98
CA ARG A 9 40.05 26.30 16.77
C ARG A 9 40.28 25.28 15.65
N GLU A 10 41.51 24.80 15.48
CA GLU A 10 41.86 23.81 14.46
C GLU A 10 41.20 22.46 14.76
N GLU A 11 41.21 22.01 16.02
CA GLU A 11 40.53 20.79 16.43
C GLU A 11 39.01 20.89 16.26
N GLN A 12 38.41 22.05 16.53
CA GLN A 12 36.98 22.28 16.30
C GLN A 12 36.62 22.22 14.81
N GLN A 13 37.44 22.80 13.94
CA GLN A 13 37.25 22.73 12.48
C GLN A 13 37.42 21.29 11.97
N LEU A 14 38.47 20.59 12.42
CA LEU A 14 38.70 19.20 12.07
C LEU A 14 37.53 18.31 12.51
N ARG A 15 37.06 18.46 13.75
CA ARG A 15 35.88 17.75 14.27
C ARG A 15 34.67 18.01 13.38
N SER A 16 34.37 19.26 13.05
CA SER A 16 33.23 19.60 12.21
C SER A 16 33.31 18.94 10.83
N ARG A 17 34.50 18.90 10.21
CA ARG A 17 34.71 18.22 8.92
C ARG A 17 34.49 16.72 9.03
N LEU A 18 35.06 16.08 10.05
CA LEU A 18 34.92 14.64 10.28
C LEU A 18 33.47 14.24 10.58
N GLU A 19 32.76 15.02 11.39
CA GLU A 19 31.33 14.83 11.65
C GLU A 19 30.50 14.93 10.37
N GLN A 20 30.82 15.87 9.48
CA GLN A 20 30.14 15.99 8.19
C GLN A 20 30.41 14.76 7.30
N THR A 21 31.65 14.27 7.24
CA THR A 21 31.99 13.03 6.51
C THR A 21 31.21 11.84 7.04
N VAL A 22 31.10 11.69 8.36
CA VAL A 22 30.33 10.59 8.97
C VAL A 22 28.84 10.71 8.60
N ARG A 23 28.26 11.92 8.63
CA ARG A 23 26.86 12.16 8.28
C ARG A 23 26.56 11.88 6.81
N SER A 24 27.48 12.17 5.90
CA SER A 24 27.30 11.97 4.45
C SER A 24 27.80 10.62 3.93
N ALA A 25 28.43 9.79 4.77
CA ALA A 25 29.02 8.50 4.35
C ALA A 25 28.01 7.57 3.67
N PHE A 26 26.76 7.54 4.14
CA PHE A 26 25.72 6.70 3.53
C PHE A 26 25.37 7.15 2.11
N TYR A 27 25.39 8.47 1.87
CA TYR A 27 25.10 9.07 0.57
C TYR A 27 26.22 8.74 -0.42
N LEU A 28 27.48 8.89 -0.01
CA LEU A 28 28.65 8.50 -0.83
C LEU A 28 28.62 7.00 -1.17
N ALA A 29 28.29 6.15 -0.19
CA ALA A 29 28.16 4.71 -0.41
C ALA A 29 27.04 4.38 -1.42
N GLY A 30 25.89 5.04 -1.32
CA GLY A 30 24.78 4.85 -2.26
C GLY A 30 25.10 5.32 -3.67
N GLN A 31 25.79 6.46 -3.83
CA GLN A 31 26.27 6.93 -5.14
C GLN A 31 27.30 5.96 -5.75
N ALA A 32 28.21 5.41 -4.95
CA ALA A 32 29.17 4.43 -5.43
C ALA A 32 28.47 3.14 -5.91
N LEU A 33 27.50 2.64 -5.14
CA LEU A 33 26.68 1.49 -5.53
C LEU A 33 25.92 1.75 -6.84
N GLU A 34 25.36 2.95 -7.01
CA GLU A 34 24.67 3.36 -8.24
C GLU A 34 25.61 3.38 -9.45
N GLN A 35 26.84 3.88 -9.31
CA GLN A 35 27.82 3.89 -10.39
C GLN A 35 28.26 2.47 -10.76
N ILE A 36 28.51 1.61 -9.77
CA ILE A 36 28.82 0.19 -9.99
C ILE A 36 27.70 -0.48 -10.77
N GLN A 37 26.44 -0.25 -10.39
CA GLN A 37 25.27 -0.80 -11.05
C GLN A 37 25.14 -0.29 -12.49
N THR A 38 25.12 1.03 -12.66
CA THR A 38 24.86 1.70 -13.94
C THR A 38 25.91 1.35 -14.99
N GLN A 39 27.18 1.31 -14.60
CA GLN A 39 28.29 0.98 -15.49
C GLN A 39 28.54 -0.53 -15.60
N LYS A 40 27.77 -1.35 -14.87
CA LYS A 40 27.91 -2.80 -14.77
C LYS A 40 29.34 -3.23 -14.41
N LEU A 41 29.95 -2.57 -13.42
CA LEU A 41 31.35 -2.84 -13.02
C LEU A 41 31.55 -4.20 -12.34
N TYR A 42 30.46 -4.90 -12.03
CA TYR A 42 30.45 -6.26 -11.47
C TYR A 42 30.58 -7.37 -12.53
N ARG A 43 30.38 -7.06 -13.82
CA ARG A 43 30.20 -8.03 -14.93
C ARG A 43 31.36 -9.01 -15.16
N SER A 44 32.55 -8.74 -14.62
CA SER A 44 33.71 -9.63 -14.73
C SER A 44 33.72 -10.75 -13.69
N THR A 45 32.90 -10.65 -12.64
CA THR A 45 32.89 -11.57 -11.50
C THR A 45 31.51 -12.15 -11.21
N HIS A 46 30.43 -11.43 -11.52
CA HIS A 46 29.06 -11.84 -11.23
C HIS A 46 28.14 -11.54 -12.42
N ASP A 47 27.12 -12.38 -12.60
CA ASP A 47 26.16 -12.25 -13.70
C ASP A 47 25.16 -11.11 -13.49
N ASN A 48 24.85 -10.78 -12.23
CA ASN A 48 23.90 -9.73 -11.87
C ASN A 48 24.41 -8.88 -10.68
N PHE A 49 23.80 -7.72 -10.51
CA PHE A 49 24.21 -6.75 -9.49
C PHE A 49 23.88 -7.25 -8.08
N GLU A 50 22.78 -7.97 -7.94
CA GLU A 50 22.27 -8.46 -6.66
C GLU A 50 23.21 -9.48 -6.02
N SER A 51 23.70 -10.47 -6.79
CA SER A 51 24.68 -11.44 -6.29
C SER A 51 26.00 -10.76 -5.95
N TYR A 52 26.47 -9.81 -6.77
CA TYR A 52 27.65 -9.01 -6.45
C TYR A 52 27.52 -8.25 -5.12
N CYS A 53 26.38 -7.61 -4.87
CA CYS A 53 26.13 -6.90 -3.62
C CYS A 53 26.05 -7.84 -2.42
N LEU A 54 25.47 -9.03 -2.59
CA LEU A 54 25.40 -10.03 -1.54
C LEU A 54 26.80 -10.56 -1.20
N ASP A 55 27.57 -11.00 -2.20
CA ASP A 55 28.85 -11.66 -1.96
C ASP A 55 29.94 -10.68 -1.52
N THR A 56 29.95 -9.45 -2.05
CA THR A 56 30.99 -8.46 -1.76
C THR A 56 30.71 -7.65 -0.49
N PHE A 57 29.45 -7.29 -0.24
CA PHE A 57 29.08 -6.38 0.85
C PHE A 57 28.10 -6.98 1.87
N ASN A 58 27.65 -8.22 1.66
CA ASN A 58 26.59 -8.85 2.44
C ASN A 58 25.29 -8.03 2.45
N PHE A 59 24.96 -7.39 1.32
CA PHE A 59 23.74 -6.63 1.15
C PHE A 59 22.70 -7.47 0.40
N THR A 60 21.51 -7.60 0.98
CA THR A 60 20.35 -8.11 0.23
C THR A 60 20.00 -7.17 -0.91
N ARG A 61 19.29 -7.68 -1.93
CA ARG A 61 18.75 -6.88 -3.03
C ARG A 61 18.08 -5.61 -2.51
N ASP A 62 17.04 -5.75 -1.70
CA ASP A 62 16.28 -4.63 -1.15
C ASP A 62 17.18 -3.61 -0.43
N TYR A 63 18.16 -4.09 0.34
CA TYR A 63 19.04 -3.19 1.08
C TYR A 63 19.97 -2.40 0.17
N ALA A 64 20.50 -3.02 -0.90
CA ALA A 64 21.32 -2.35 -1.90
C ALA A 64 20.52 -1.27 -2.66
N TYR A 65 19.33 -1.61 -3.15
CA TYR A 65 18.46 -0.65 -3.84
C TYR A 65 17.97 0.48 -2.92
N LEU A 66 17.69 0.19 -1.64
CA LEU A 66 17.34 1.22 -0.65
C LEU A 66 18.51 2.18 -0.36
N LYS A 67 19.76 1.74 -0.43
CA LYS A 67 20.94 2.64 -0.30
C LYS A 67 21.05 3.57 -1.50
N ILE A 68 20.88 3.04 -2.71
CA ILE A 68 20.88 3.83 -3.96
C ILE A 68 19.75 4.85 -3.94
N GLY A 69 18.52 4.40 -3.65
CA GLY A 69 17.35 5.27 -3.57
C GLY A 69 17.52 6.38 -2.54
N ALA A 70 18.04 6.07 -1.35
CA ALA A 70 18.31 7.08 -0.33
C ALA A 70 19.37 8.10 -0.77
N ALA A 71 20.41 7.68 -1.49
CA ALA A 71 21.39 8.62 -2.05
C ALA A 71 20.79 9.55 -3.10
N ARG A 72 19.90 9.04 -3.96
CA ARG A 72 19.16 9.86 -4.94
C ARG A 72 18.26 10.89 -4.25
N VAL A 73 17.48 10.47 -3.25
CA VAL A 73 16.64 11.39 -2.48
C VAL A 73 17.50 12.44 -1.78
N TYR A 74 18.62 12.02 -1.17
CA TYR A 74 19.55 12.95 -0.53
C TYR A 74 20.10 14.00 -1.50
N GLN A 75 20.52 13.58 -2.70
CA GLN A 75 20.96 14.48 -3.77
C GLN A 75 19.86 15.47 -4.16
N ASN A 76 18.64 14.97 -4.37
CA ASN A 76 17.49 15.81 -4.71
C ASN A 76 17.20 16.86 -3.62
N LEU A 77 17.34 16.50 -2.34
CA LEU A 77 17.23 17.44 -1.23
C LEU A 77 18.36 18.48 -1.23
N LEU A 78 19.60 18.08 -1.53
CA LEU A 78 20.71 19.03 -1.65
C LEU A 78 20.47 20.08 -2.74
N ASP A 79 19.93 19.64 -3.88
CA ASP A 79 19.75 20.49 -5.06
C ASP A 79 18.54 21.43 -4.94
N ASN A 80 17.51 21.04 -4.19
CA ASN A 80 16.21 21.72 -4.19
C ASN A 80 15.77 22.29 -2.83
N LEU A 81 16.50 22.06 -1.73
CA LEU A 81 16.17 22.72 -0.46
C LEU A 81 16.57 24.20 -0.51
N PRO A 82 15.66 25.13 -0.16
CA PRO A 82 15.94 26.56 -0.22
C PRO A 82 16.99 26.96 0.81
N THR A 83 18.15 27.43 0.35
CA THR A 83 19.29 27.86 1.16
C THR A 83 18.94 28.98 2.16
N ASN A 84 17.85 29.71 1.92
CA ASN A 84 17.52 30.94 2.63
C ASN A 84 16.48 30.78 3.74
N ASN A 85 15.64 29.74 3.73
CA ASN A 85 14.49 29.64 4.66
C ASN A 85 14.40 28.32 5.45
N LEU A 86 15.17 27.28 5.10
CA LEU A 86 15.39 26.11 5.95
C LEU A 86 16.87 25.71 5.82
N PRO A 87 17.66 25.78 6.90
CA PRO A 87 19.12 25.69 6.78
C PRO A 87 19.53 24.30 6.32
N SER A 88 20.59 24.24 5.51
CA SER A 88 21.38 23.03 5.23
C SER A 88 21.80 22.25 6.51
N ALA A 89 21.55 22.81 7.70
CA ALA A 89 21.63 22.17 9.00
C ALA A 89 20.62 21.01 9.24
N PHE A 90 19.54 20.89 8.47
CA PHE A 90 18.51 19.85 8.65
C PHE A 90 18.52 18.76 7.58
N LEU A 91 19.66 18.54 6.93
CA LEU A 91 19.84 17.42 6.01
C LEU A 91 19.73 16.06 6.73
N PRO A 92 19.29 15.01 6.03
CA PRO A 92 19.31 13.65 6.56
C PRO A 92 20.72 13.28 7.04
N THR A 93 20.83 12.70 8.23
CA THR A 93 22.11 12.22 8.80
C THR A 93 22.23 10.70 8.75
N LYS A 94 21.15 9.99 8.45
CA LYS A 94 21.08 8.54 8.39
C LYS A 94 20.22 8.09 7.22
N GLN A 95 20.67 7.04 6.53
CA GLN A 95 19.93 6.40 5.44
C GLN A 95 18.48 6.04 5.83
N GLY A 96 18.28 5.54 7.07
CA GLY A 96 16.96 5.12 7.55
C GLY A 96 15.92 6.24 7.62
N GLN A 97 16.33 7.52 7.67
CA GLN A 97 15.40 8.65 7.62
C GLN A 97 14.75 8.79 6.24
N LEU A 98 15.46 8.41 5.18
CA LEU A 98 14.98 8.52 3.80
C LEU A 98 14.21 7.28 3.34
N ARG A 99 14.34 6.16 4.06
CA ARG A 99 13.67 4.90 3.73
C ARG A 99 12.15 5.04 3.50
N PRO A 100 11.37 5.79 4.32
CA PRO A 100 9.94 5.96 4.08
C PRO A 100 9.64 6.68 2.76
N ILE A 101 10.42 7.72 2.43
CA ILE A 101 10.28 8.48 1.17
C ILE A 101 10.60 7.59 -0.03
N VAL A 102 11.70 6.82 0.04
CA VAL A 102 12.09 5.90 -1.03
C VAL A 102 11.03 4.81 -1.25
N LYS A 103 10.50 4.23 -0.17
CA LYS A 103 9.49 3.18 -0.25
C LYS A 103 8.13 3.67 -0.77
N ALA A 104 7.80 4.94 -0.57
CA ALA A 104 6.60 5.55 -1.09
C ALA A 104 6.74 5.99 -2.56
N GLU A 105 7.91 5.80 -3.17
CA GLU A 105 8.17 6.08 -4.59
C GLU A 105 7.79 7.50 -5.03
N LEU A 106 7.90 8.46 -4.10
CA LEU A 106 7.52 9.86 -4.32
C LEU A 106 8.34 10.50 -5.44
N ARG A 107 7.71 11.35 -6.25
CA ARG A 107 8.39 12.14 -7.30
C ARG A 107 9.31 13.18 -6.68
N SER A 108 10.31 13.65 -7.42
CA SER A 108 11.36 14.55 -6.91
C SER A 108 10.83 15.77 -6.15
N VAL A 109 9.78 16.44 -6.66
CA VAL A 109 9.18 17.61 -6.00
C VAL A 109 8.50 17.23 -4.67
N GLU A 110 7.85 16.07 -4.64
CA GLU A 110 7.10 15.56 -3.50
C GLU A 110 8.04 15.13 -2.37
N GLN A 111 9.20 14.54 -2.72
CA GLN A 111 10.24 14.19 -1.75
C GLN A 111 10.70 15.43 -0.95
N VAL A 112 10.90 16.56 -1.64
CA VAL A 112 11.32 17.84 -1.02
C VAL A 112 10.22 18.38 -0.11
N LEU A 113 8.97 18.37 -0.58
CA LEU A 113 7.81 18.81 0.19
C LEU A 113 7.62 17.97 1.46
N VAL A 114 7.63 16.65 1.34
CA VAL A 114 7.49 15.73 2.48
C VAL A 114 8.62 15.90 3.48
N TRP A 115 9.86 16.10 3.02
CA TRP A 115 10.97 16.38 3.92
C TRP A 115 10.78 17.69 4.68
N ASN A 116 10.35 18.77 4.00
CA ASN A 116 10.06 20.05 4.66
C ASN A 116 8.92 19.95 5.68
N ASN A 117 7.87 19.18 5.36
CA ASN A 117 6.80 18.89 6.30
C ASN A 117 7.33 18.14 7.54
N ALA A 118 8.19 17.12 7.33
CA ALA A 118 8.82 16.40 8.43
C ALA A 118 9.73 17.30 9.30
N VAL A 119 10.47 18.23 8.71
CA VAL A 119 11.29 19.22 9.46
C VAL A 119 10.40 20.16 10.28
N SER A 120 9.27 20.58 9.71
CA SER A 120 8.29 21.44 10.38
C SER A 120 7.65 20.72 11.58
N MET A 121 7.29 19.44 11.41
CA MET A 121 6.78 18.57 12.48
C MET A 121 7.83 18.30 13.58
N ALA A 122 9.11 18.25 13.20
CA ALA A 122 10.22 18.09 14.13
C ALA A 122 10.64 19.41 14.83
N VAL A 123 9.86 20.49 14.67
CA VAL A 123 10.12 21.81 15.25
C VAL A 123 11.50 22.34 14.82
N ASN A 124 11.79 22.30 13.51
CA ASN A 124 13.05 22.75 12.92
C ASN A 124 14.27 22.02 13.50
N ARG A 125 14.19 20.68 13.54
CA ARG A 125 15.31 19.79 13.84
C ARG A 125 15.40 18.72 12.77
N VAL A 126 16.52 18.00 12.73
CA VAL A 126 16.67 16.84 11.83
C VAL A 126 15.59 15.80 12.21
N PRO A 127 14.66 15.46 11.30
CA PRO A 127 13.56 14.54 11.60
C PRO A 127 14.04 13.13 11.90
N THR A 128 13.37 12.39 12.79
CA THR A 128 13.61 10.95 12.94
C THR A 128 12.92 10.17 11.82
N SER A 129 13.31 8.91 11.61
CA SER A 129 12.67 8.05 10.60
C SER A 129 11.15 7.92 10.82
N SER A 130 10.69 7.91 12.08
CA SER A 130 9.26 7.88 12.40
C SER A 130 8.53 9.17 12.02
N VAL A 131 9.15 10.33 12.22
CA VAL A 131 8.56 11.63 11.82
C VAL A 131 8.47 11.73 10.30
N VAL A 132 9.48 11.24 9.58
CA VAL A 132 9.44 11.20 8.11
C VAL A 132 8.36 10.24 7.62
N ALA A 133 8.22 9.07 8.23
CA ALA A 133 7.16 8.12 7.90
C ALA A 133 5.76 8.73 8.11
N GLU A 134 5.58 9.48 9.19
CA GLU A 134 4.34 10.21 9.46
C GLU A 134 4.07 11.28 8.40
N ALA A 135 5.08 12.08 8.03
CA ALA A 135 4.93 13.10 7.00
C ALA A 135 4.59 12.51 5.62
N VAL A 136 5.19 11.37 5.26
CA VAL A 136 4.85 10.61 4.04
C VAL A 136 3.39 10.16 4.10
N ARG A 137 2.95 9.59 5.23
CA ARG A 137 1.58 9.11 5.40
C ARG A 137 0.56 10.22 5.22
N LEU A 138 0.78 11.38 5.86
CA LEU A 138 -0.10 12.54 5.72
C LEU A 138 -0.13 13.06 4.29
N TYR A 139 1.03 13.17 3.64
CA TYR A 139 1.12 13.59 2.25
C TYR A 139 0.36 12.66 1.31
N LEU A 140 0.53 11.34 1.45
CA LEU A 140 -0.19 10.37 0.62
C LEU A 140 -1.70 10.47 0.82
N ARG A 141 -2.17 10.68 2.06
CA ARG A 141 -3.60 10.86 2.35
C ARG A 141 -4.18 12.12 1.70
N GLU A 142 -3.42 13.21 1.67
CA GLU A 142 -3.86 14.50 1.12
C GLU A 142 -3.75 14.56 -0.41
N ASN A 143 -2.77 13.86 -1.00
CA ASN A 143 -2.38 14.03 -2.40
C ASN A 143 -2.53 12.79 -3.28
N GLN A 144 -2.88 11.63 -2.73
CA GLN A 144 -3.42 10.56 -3.58
C GLN A 144 -4.82 11.01 -4.01
N THR A 145 -5.00 11.27 -5.30
CA THR A 145 -6.32 11.12 -5.89
C THR A 145 -6.74 9.69 -5.60
N PRO A 146 -7.82 9.47 -4.83
CA PRO A 146 -8.45 8.17 -4.74
C PRO A 146 -8.61 7.59 -6.15
N HIS A 147 -7.86 6.54 -6.47
CA HIS A 147 -8.10 5.75 -7.66
C HIS A 147 -8.79 4.50 -7.20
N ASN A 148 -10.11 4.48 -7.35
CA ASN A 148 -10.88 3.26 -7.17
C ASN A 148 -10.39 2.25 -8.21
N PRO A 149 -9.76 1.12 -7.80
CA PRO A 149 -9.19 0.17 -8.73
C PRO A 149 -10.23 -0.74 -9.38
N PHE A 150 -11.50 -0.64 -8.97
CA PHE A 150 -12.58 -1.51 -9.41
C PHE A 150 -13.34 -0.94 -10.61
N GLU A 151 -14.02 -1.81 -11.32
CA GLU A 151 -14.93 -1.46 -12.42
C GLU A 151 -16.39 -1.71 -12.05
N VAL A 152 -17.32 -0.91 -12.58
CA VAL A 152 -18.76 -1.18 -12.43
C VAL A 152 -19.09 -2.53 -13.06
N GLY A 153 -19.82 -3.36 -12.31
CA GLY A 153 -20.14 -4.74 -12.67
C GLY A 153 -19.11 -5.77 -12.19
N GLU A 154 -17.96 -5.35 -11.66
CA GLU A 154 -16.95 -6.28 -11.14
C GLU A 154 -17.49 -7.07 -9.93
N VAL A 155 -17.21 -8.37 -9.87
CA VAL A 155 -17.54 -9.19 -8.70
C VAL A 155 -16.36 -9.17 -7.73
N CYS A 156 -16.65 -8.82 -6.48
CA CYS A 156 -15.67 -8.76 -5.40
C CYS A 156 -16.14 -9.59 -4.21
N ARG A 157 -15.21 -9.86 -3.30
CA ARG A 157 -15.49 -10.42 -1.98
C ARG A 157 -15.41 -9.33 -0.91
N ILE A 158 -16.39 -9.30 -0.02
CA ILE A 158 -16.38 -8.41 1.14
C ILE A 158 -15.49 -9.00 2.24
N VAL A 159 -14.52 -8.20 2.70
CA VAL A 159 -13.63 -8.55 3.81
C VAL A 159 -13.84 -7.57 4.96
N ALA A 160 -14.40 -8.04 6.08
CA ALA A 160 -14.75 -7.20 7.23
C ALA A 160 -13.55 -6.91 8.15
N ARG A 161 -12.45 -6.37 7.59
CA ARG A 161 -11.31 -5.86 8.35
C ARG A 161 -11.70 -4.53 8.99
N ASP A 162 -11.58 -4.44 10.32
CA ASP A 162 -11.71 -3.22 11.11
C ASP A 162 -13.04 -2.44 11.02
N VAL A 163 -14.03 -2.97 10.29
CA VAL A 163 -15.37 -2.35 10.12
C VAL A 163 -16.45 -3.27 10.68
N SER A 164 -17.01 -2.90 11.84
CA SER A 164 -17.98 -3.76 12.55
C SER A 164 -19.31 -3.94 11.81
N SER A 165 -19.73 -3.00 10.96
CA SER A 165 -20.97 -3.10 10.18
C SER A 165 -20.90 -4.19 9.10
N LEU A 166 -19.70 -4.50 8.60
CA LEU A 166 -19.50 -5.51 7.54
C LEU A 166 -19.39 -6.94 8.06
N LYS A 167 -19.38 -7.18 9.38
CA LYS A 167 -19.18 -8.52 9.97
C LYS A 167 -20.18 -9.56 9.47
N LYS A 168 -21.45 -9.19 9.25
CA LYS A 168 -22.48 -10.10 8.71
C LYS A 168 -22.11 -10.61 7.31
N TYR A 169 -21.57 -9.70 6.50
CA TYR A 169 -21.24 -9.88 5.08
C TYR A 169 -19.81 -10.38 4.86
N ASN A 170 -19.03 -10.62 5.93
CA ASN A 170 -17.68 -11.10 5.79
C ASN A 170 -17.64 -12.41 5.00
N GLY A 171 -16.88 -12.39 3.92
CA GLY A 171 -16.70 -13.51 3.01
C GLY A 171 -17.77 -13.64 1.94
N CYS A 172 -18.84 -12.81 1.96
CA CYS A 172 -19.84 -12.79 0.91
C CYS A 172 -19.27 -12.18 -0.38
N TRP A 173 -19.70 -12.70 -1.53
CA TRP A 173 -19.51 -11.99 -2.79
C TRP A 173 -20.52 -10.84 -2.95
N CYS A 174 -20.13 -9.84 -3.73
CA CYS A 174 -20.92 -8.68 -4.09
C CYS A 174 -20.53 -8.20 -5.50
N MET A 175 -21.39 -7.42 -6.15
CA MET A 175 -21.10 -6.79 -7.44
C MET A 175 -20.97 -5.29 -7.27
N ILE A 176 -19.98 -4.66 -7.89
CA ILE A 176 -19.85 -3.20 -7.87
C ILE A 176 -20.97 -2.57 -8.69
N SER A 177 -21.82 -1.75 -8.06
CA SER A 177 -22.91 -1.03 -8.74
C SER A 177 -22.52 0.42 -9.05
N GLU A 178 -21.78 1.08 -8.16
CA GLU A 178 -21.29 2.45 -8.36
C GLU A 178 -19.89 2.63 -7.77
N LEU A 179 -19.04 3.39 -8.48
CA LEU A 179 -17.71 3.75 -8.02
C LEU A 179 -17.74 5.09 -7.32
N GLN A 180 -17.22 5.13 -6.10
CA GLN A 180 -16.84 6.36 -5.41
C GLN A 180 -15.33 6.37 -5.20
N ASP A 181 -14.81 7.52 -4.82
CA ASP A 181 -13.38 7.75 -4.63
C ASP A 181 -12.71 6.71 -3.69
N TRP A 182 -13.30 6.50 -2.51
CA TRP A 182 -12.72 5.64 -1.46
C TRP A 182 -13.58 4.41 -1.13
N GLU A 183 -14.75 4.31 -1.75
CA GLU A 183 -15.78 3.34 -1.44
C GLU A 183 -16.44 2.91 -2.75
N CYS A 184 -17.07 1.75 -2.74
CA CYS A 184 -17.98 1.33 -3.80
C CYS A 184 -19.37 1.15 -3.21
N LEU A 185 -20.39 1.51 -3.98
CA LEU A 185 -21.69 0.92 -3.78
C LEU A 185 -21.63 -0.49 -4.39
N VAL A 186 -22.06 -1.48 -3.62
CA VAL A 186 -22.05 -2.88 -4.04
C VAL A 186 -23.41 -3.52 -3.83
N ASP A 187 -23.85 -4.28 -4.81
CA ASP A 187 -25.01 -5.15 -4.75
C ASP A 187 -24.64 -6.48 -4.11
N THR A 188 -25.31 -6.82 -3.02
CA THR A 188 -25.37 -8.21 -2.53
C THR A 188 -26.69 -8.84 -2.97
N TRP A 189 -26.86 -10.15 -2.75
CA TRP A 189 -28.13 -10.81 -3.01
C TRP A 189 -29.29 -10.33 -2.10
N GLU A 190 -28.99 -9.66 -0.99
CA GLU A 190 -29.98 -9.19 0.00
C GLU A 190 -30.24 -7.68 -0.11
N THR A 191 -29.19 -6.89 -0.39
CA THR A 191 -29.26 -5.42 -0.30
C THR A 191 -28.03 -4.75 -0.93
N GLU A 192 -28.13 -3.44 -1.20
CA GLU A 192 -27.01 -2.57 -1.54
C GLU A 192 -26.24 -2.15 -0.28
N LEU A 193 -24.91 -2.12 -0.38
CA LEU A 193 -24.01 -1.71 0.70
C LEU A 193 -22.97 -0.72 0.19
N VAL A 194 -22.60 0.25 1.01
CA VAL A 194 -21.41 1.07 0.77
C VAL A 194 -20.23 0.40 1.46
N VAL A 195 -19.20 0.06 0.70
CA VAL A 195 -18.04 -0.70 1.17
C VAL A 195 -16.74 0.02 0.79
N PRO A 196 -15.85 0.33 1.74
CA PRO A 196 -14.54 0.91 1.44
C PRO A 196 -13.71 0.03 0.51
N ILE A 197 -12.91 0.65 -0.36
CA ILE A 197 -12.07 -0.08 -1.33
C ILE A 197 -11.09 -1.06 -0.65
N GLU A 198 -10.67 -0.78 0.58
CA GLU A 198 -9.79 -1.64 1.38
C GLU A 198 -10.49 -2.89 1.94
N ASN A 199 -11.81 -2.90 1.93
CA ASN A 199 -12.67 -3.99 2.38
C ASN A 199 -13.22 -4.83 1.22
N LEU A 200 -12.74 -4.59 0.00
CA LEU A 200 -13.09 -5.34 -1.21
C LEU A 200 -11.86 -6.09 -1.74
N GLU A 201 -12.08 -7.35 -2.09
CA GLU A 201 -11.08 -8.19 -2.73
C GLU A 201 -11.59 -8.61 -4.11
N SER A 202 -10.91 -8.15 -5.17
CA SER A 202 -11.18 -8.59 -6.55
C SER A 202 -10.71 -10.02 -6.75
N TRP A 203 -11.49 -10.79 -7.51
CA TRP A 203 -11.15 -12.16 -7.89
C TRP A 203 -10.66 -12.31 -9.34
N GLY A 204 -10.62 -11.22 -10.12
CA GLY A 204 -10.07 -11.23 -11.48
C GLY A 204 -10.73 -12.29 -12.37
N LEU A 205 -12.07 -12.36 -12.32
CA LEU A 205 -12.85 -13.37 -13.01
C LEU A 205 -12.77 -13.24 -14.53
N ASP A 206 -12.89 -14.37 -15.22
CA ASP A 206 -13.18 -14.37 -16.66
C ASP A 206 -14.68 -14.14 -16.94
N GLU A 207 -15.03 -13.93 -18.21
CA GLU A 207 -16.42 -13.66 -18.64
C GLU A 207 -17.39 -14.81 -18.29
N GLU A 208 -16.94 -16.06 -18.33
CA GLU A 208 -17.80 -17.22 -18.05
C GLU A 208 -18.11 -17.30 -16.54
N GLN A 209 -17.10 -17.14 -15.71
CA GLN A 209 -17.22 -17.11 -14.25
C GLN A 209 -18.08 -15.93 -13.77
N HIS A 210 -17.93 -14.77 -14.43
CA HIS A 210 -18.75 -13.60 -14.17
C HIS A 210 -20.23 -13.89 -14.42
N GLN A 211 -20.56 -14.47 -15.57
CA GLN A 211 -21.93 -14.84 -15.91
C GLN A 211 -22.52 -15.86 -14.92
N GLN A 212 -21.75 -16.87 -14.52
CA GLN A 212 -22.22 -17.88 -13.57
C GLN A 212 -22.60 -17.27 -12.20
N ILE A 213 -21.75 -16.39 -11.65
CA ILE A 213 -22.06 -15.70 -10.39
C ILE A 213 -23.24 -14.76 -10.56
N PHE A 214 -23.28 -14.01 -11.65
CA PHE A 214 -24.37 -13.09 -11.93
C PHE A 214 -25.72 -13.84 -11.95
N ASP A 215 -25.79 -14.96 -12.66
CA ASP A 215 -26.99 -15.80 -12.74
C ASP A 215 -27.40 -16.34 -11.36
N ILE A 216 -26.44 -16.81 -10.55
CA ILE A 216 -26.70 -17.25 -9.18
C ILE A 216 -27.25 -16.07 -8.35
N GLY A 217 -26.66 -14.89 -8.48
CA GLY A 217 -27.08 -13.72 -7.72
C GLY A 217 -28.49 -13.26 -8.04
N VAL A 218 -28.85 -13.17 -9.33
CA VAL A 218 -30.21 -12.82 -9.77
C VAL A 218 -31.24 -13.79 -9.19
N ARG A 219 -30.94 -15.10 -9.20
CA ARG A 219 -31.82 -16.14 -8.63
C ARG A 219 -32.01 -15.95 -7.12
N MET A 220 -30.93 -15.68 -6.40
CA MET A 220 -30.97 -15.46 -4.95
C MET A 220 -31.71 -14.17 -4.58
N THR A 221 -31.51 -13.08 -5.33
CA THR A 221 -32.22 -11.82 -5.12
C THR A 221 -33.72 -11.99 -5.37
N SER A 222 -34.10 -12.69 -6.44
CA SER A 222 -35.51 -12.96 -6.78
C SER A 222 -36.23 -13.70 -5.65
N LEU A 223 -35.56 -14.66 -5.00
CA LEU A 223 -36.09 -15.35 -3.82
C LEU A 223 -36.28 -14.39 -2.64
N TYR A 224 -35.29 -13.54 -2.36
CA TYR A 224 -35.35 -12.58 -1.27
C TYR A 224 -36.49 -11.57 -1.45
N GLU A 225 -36.70 -11.08 -2.67
CA GLU A 225 -37.75 -10.12 -3.02
C GLU A 225 -39.19 -10.64 -2.81
N THR A 226 -39.38 -11.97 -2.69
CA THR A 226 -40.69 -12.53 -2.31
C THR A 226 -41.14 -12.09 -0.91
N GLY A 227 -40.20 -11.70 -0.04
CA GLY A 227 -40.47 -11.26 1.33
C GLY A 227 -41.08 -12.33 2.25
N SER A 228 -41.09 -13.60 1.81
CA SER A 228 -41.79 -14.71 2.49
C SER A 228 -40.88 -15.88 2.90
N LEU A 229 -39.56 -15.70 2.75
CA LEU A 229 -38.57 -16.72 3.07
C LEU A 229 -38.56 -17.05 4.56
N ASP A 230 -38.42 -18.34 4.88
CA ASP A 230 -38.21 -18.79 6.25
C ASP A 230 -36.71 -18.82 6.63
N ASP A 231 -36.42 -19.09 7.91
CA ASP A 231 -35.05 -19.12 8.43
C ASP A 231 -34.15 -20.14 7.71
N ALA A 232 -34.72 -21.26 7.25
CA ALA A 232 -33.97 -22.30 6.56
C ALA A 232 -33.55 -21.85 5.16
N ALA A 233 -34.45 -21.19 4.42
CA ALA A 233 -34.13 -20.55 3.15
C ALA A 233 -33.02 -19.50 3.34
N TYR A 234 -33.11 -18.66 4.37
CA TYR A 234 -32.05 -17.70 4.70
C TYR A 234 -30.70 -18.35 4.98
N TRP A 235 -30.65 -19.48 5.69
CA TRP A 235 -29.38 -20.18 5.95
C TRP A 235 -28.75 -20.73 4.68
N VAL A 236 -29.55 -21.28 3.77
CA VAL A 236 -29.07 -21.76 2.47
C VAL A 236 -28.50 -20.59 1.68
N LEU A 237 -29.25 -19.50 1.51
CA LEU A 237 -28.81 -18.33 0.73
C LEU A 237 -27.54 -17.70 1.32
N ASN A 238 -27.45 -17.53 2.65
CA ASN A 238 -26.24 -17.05 3.31
C ASN A 238 -25.03 -17.98 3.13
N GLY A 239 -25.26 -19.29 3.05
CA GLY A 239 -24.21 -20.27 2.77
C GLY A 239 -23.69 -20.16 1.34
N LEU A 240 -24.59 -20.07 0.36
CA LEU A 240 -24.26 -19.90 -1.06
C LEU A 240 -23.52 -18.59 -1.32
N ALA A 241 -23.89 -17.52 -0.62
CA ALA A 241 -23.24 -16.21 -0.73
C ALA A 241 -21.76 -16.22 -0.33
N LYS A 242 -21.30 -17.20 0.47
CA LYS A 242 -19.95 -17.25 1.06
C LYS A 242 -19.04 -18.29 0.42
N LEU A 243 -19.45 -18.88 -0.70
CA LEU A 243 -18.65 -19.87 -1.40
C LEU A 243 -17.38 -19.24 -1.99
N ASP A 244 -16.23 -19.91 -1.80
CA ASP A 244 -14.96 -19.56 -2.45
C ASP A 244 -14.90 -20.06 -3.91
N ARG A 245 -16.05 -20.22 -4.58
CA ARG A 245 -16.18 -20.72 -5.97
C ARG A 245 -17.36 -20.06 -6.69
N PHE A 246 -17.27 -19.99 -8.01
CA PHE A 246 -18.16 -19.22 -8.90
C PHE A 246 -19.25 -20.05 -9.55
N TYR A 247 -19.35 -21.32 -9.15
CA TYR A 247 -20.35 -22.26 -9.63
C TYR A 247 -20.95 -23.02 -8.45
N LEU A 248 -22.19 -23.46 -8.60
CA LEU A 248 -22.85 -24.33 -7.64
C LEU A 248 -22.48 -25.79 -7.91
N SER A 249 -22.16 -26.52 -6.84
CA SER A 249 -22.10 -27.98 -6.91
C SER A 249 -23.48 -28.57 -7.21
N PRO A 250 -23.58 -29.84 -7.65
CA PRO A 250 -24.87 -30.47 -7.92
C PRO A 250 -25.84 -30.49 -6.73
N VAL A 251 -25.33 -30.45 -5.49
CA VAL A 251 -26.17 -30.39 -4.29
C VAL A 251 -26.65 -28.97 -4.03
N GLU A 252 -25.76 -27.98 -4.15
CA GLU A 252 -26.09 -26.57 -3.98
C GLU A 252 -27.10 -26.07 -5.02
N GLU A 253 -26.92 -26.48 -6.28
CA GLU A 253 -27.88 -26.19 -7.34
C GLU A 253 -29.26 -26.79 -7.05
N LYS A 254 -29.31 -28.01 -6.49
CA LYS A 254 -30.57 -28.63 -6.07
C LYS A 254 -31.21 -27.89 -4.90
N LEU A 255 -30.42 -27.43 -3.93
CA LEU A 255 -30.92 -26.65 -2.80
C LEU A 255 -31.55 -25.34 -3.29
N LEU A 256 -30.84 -24.61 -4.15
CA LEU A 256 -31.34 -23.36 -4.71
C LEU A 256 -32.64 -23.58 -5.51
N ARG A 257 -32.68 -24.61 -6.37
CA ARG A 257 -33.88 -24.96 -7.15
C ARG A 257 -35.09 -25.33 -6.31
N VAL A 258 -34.89 -26.02 -5.19
CA VAL A 258 -36.01 -26.36 -4.29
C VAL A 258 -36.59 -25.09 -3.69
N LEU A 259 -35.76 -24.12 -3.30
CA LEU A 259 -36.25 -22.83 -2.83
C LEU A 259 -37.02 -22.09 -3.94
N GLU A 260 -36.50 -22.07 -5.17
CA GLU A 260 -37.19 -21.46 -6.31
C GLU A 260 -38.58 -22.07 -6.53
N GLN A 261 -38.69 -23.40 -6.50
CA GLN A 261 -39.98 -24.09 -6.65
C GLN A 261 -40.96 -23.79 -5.52
N GLU A 262 -40.47 -23.63 -4.29
CA GLU A 262 -41.33 -23.38 -3.14
C GLU A 262 -41.82 -21.94 -3.05
N TYR A 263 -40.97 -20.96 -3.42
CA TYR A 263 -41.25 -19.53 -3.21
C TYR A 263 -41.60 -18.76 -4.48
N LEU A 264 -41.09 -19.16 -5.65
CA LEU A 264 -41.37 -18.46 -6.92
C LEU A 264 -42.52 -19.13 -7.68
N ASP A 265 -42.53 -20.46 -7.78
CA ASP A 265 -43.54 -21.18 -8.58
C ASP A 265 -44.95 -21.21 -7.93
N LYS A 266 -45.04 -20.99 -6.61
CA LYS A 266 -46.33 -20.89 -5.89
C LYS A 266 -46.97 -19.49 -5.92
N SER A 267 -46.33 -18.53 -6.58
CA SER A 267 -46.84 -17.17 -6.74
C SER A 267 -47.75 -17.00 -7.98
N GLY A 268 -48.23 -18.11 -8.55
CA GLY A 268 -49.19 -18.17 -9.67
C GLY A 268 -50.55 -18.75 -9.27
#